data_AF-A0A139CXC7-F1
#
_entry.id   AF-A0A139CXC7-F1
#
_cell.length_a   1.000
_cell.length_b   1.000
_cell.length_c   1.000
_cell.angle_alpha   90.00
_cell.angle_beta   90.00
_cell.angle_gamma   90.00
#
_symmetry.space_group_name_H-M   'P 1'
#
loop_
_entity.id
_entity.type
_entity.pdbx_description
1 polymer ?
#
loop_
_entity_poly.entity_id
_entity_poly.type
_entity_poly.pdbx_seq_one_letter_code
_entity_poly.pdbx_strand_id
1 'polypeptide(L)'
;MISLEVQIRTFVYMILLGNFLAFIFDIYRVIRSFGLLGDLITKIIDFSFCILAGTMTFVVLLKGNVGDVRFYIFIGLAVGILLYNRLFSKFVIRYFRLILEKIIIFIKQILKLIQKLYNFIKRGLVAFKEKITELKT
;
A
#
# COMPACT_ATOMS: atom_id res chain seq x y z
N MET A 1 -13.96 -27.36 -27.57
CA MET A 1 -12.55 -27.36 -27.12
C MET A 1 -12.01 -25.95 -27.26
N ILE A 2 -11.40 -25.37 -26.21
CA ILE A 2 -10.89 -23.99 -26.25
C ILE A 2 -9.61 -23.94 -27.09
N SER A 3 -9.52 -22.99 -28.02
CA SER A 3 -8.39 -22.89 -28.95
C SER A 3 -7.07 -22.61 -28.23
N LEU A 4 -5.96 -23.08 -28.80
CA LEU A 4 -4.62 -22.88 -28.25
C LEU A 4 -4.29 -21.39 -28.08
N GLU A 5 -4.72 -20.56 -29.02
CA GLU A 5 -4.54 -19.10 -28.97
C GLU A 5 -5.15 -18.50 -27.71
N VAL A 6 -6.38 -18.91 -27.35
CA VAL A 6 -7.08 -18.44 -26.15
C VAL A 6 -6.33 -18.86 -24.87
N GLN A 7 -5.78 -20.08 -24.86
CA GLN A 7 -5.01 -20.59 -23.72
C GLN A 7 -3.71 -19.79 -23.51
N ILE A 8 -2.96 -19.53 -24.59
CA ILE A 8 -1.73 -18.72 -24.55
C ILE A 8 -2.05 -17.30 -24.10
N ARG A 9 -3.10 -16.68 -24.66
CA ARG A 9 -3.53 -15.33 -24.26
C ARG A 9 -3.90 -15.26 -22.78
N THR A 10 -4.66 -16.24 -22.30
CA THR A 10 -5.04 -16.33 -20.87
C THR A 10 -3.81 -16.49 -20.00
N PHE A 11 -2.85 -17.32 -20.41
CA PHE A 11 -1.58 -17.51 -19.68
C PHE A 11 -0.77 -16.20 -19.57
N VAL A 12 -0.64 -15.44 -20.66
CA VAL A 12 0.04 -14.14 -20.65
C VAL A 12 -0.69 -13.16 -19.73
N TYR A 13 -2.02 -13.12 -19.74
CA TYR A 13 -2.78 -12.30 -18.80
C TYR A 13 -2.56 -12.70 -17.34
N MET A 14 -2.41 -13.99 -17.05
CA MET A 14 -2.09 -14.45 -15.69
C MET A 14 -0.67 -14.02 -15.26
N ILE A 15 0.30 -13.99 -16.18
CA ILE A 15 1.63 -13.42 -15.91
C ILE A 15 1.52 -11.93 -15.58
N LEU A 16 0.78 -11.17 -16.39
CA LEU A 16 0.59 -9.73 -16.15
C LEU A 16 -0.13 -9.47 -14.84
N LEU A 17 -1.16 -10.26 -14.52
CA LEU A 17 -1.87 -10.19 -13.25
C LEU A 17 -0.95 -10.52 -12.08
N GLY A 18 -0.12 -11.57 -12.18
CA GLY A 18 0.87 -11.91 -11.17
C GLY A 18 1.86 -10.77 -10.91
N ASN A 19 2.33 -10.10 -11.96
CA ASN A 19 3.18 -8.91 -11.83
C ASN A 19 2.45 -7.77 -11.10
N PHE A 20 1.20 -7.52 -11.48
CA PHE A 20 0.38 -6.46 -10.88
C PHE A 20 0.08 -6.71 -9.40
N LEU A 21 -0.27 -7.95 -9.03
CA LEU A 21 -0.50 -8.32 -7.64
C LEU A 21 0.77 -8.20 -6.80
N ALA A 22 1.92 -8.62 -7.34
CA ALA A 22 3.21 -8.47 -6.66
C ALA A 22 3.59 -6.99 -6.48
N PHE A 23 3.26 -6.13 -7.45
CA PHE A 23 3.43 -4.69 -7.32
C PHE A 23 2.59 -4.08 -6.20
N ILE A 24 1.30 -4.41 -6.12
CA ILE A 24 0.42 -3.95 -5.04
C ILE A 24 0.97 -4.44 -3.69
N PHE A 25 1.40 -5.70 -3.62
CA PHE A 25 1.96 -6.30 -2.42
C PHE A 25 3.23 -5.57 -1.95
N ASP A 26 4.08 -5.12 -2.88
CA ASP A 26 5.27 -4.33 -2.55
C ASP A 26 4.96 -3.00 -1.90
N ILE A 27 3.96 -2.27 -2.42
CA ILE A 27 3.52 -1.01 -1.82
C ILE A 27 3.04 -1.26 -0.39
N TYR A 28 2.20 -2.27 -0.20
CA TYR A 28 1.71 -2.66 1.12
C TYR A 28 2.85 -3.03 2.07
N ARG A 29 3.78 -3.89 1.62
CA ARG A 29 4.95 -4.33 2.38
C ARG A 29 5.82 -3.14 2.82
N VAL A 30 6.01 -2.16 1.94
CA VAL A 30 6.76 -0.94 2.26
C VAL A 30 6.04 -0.16 3.36
N ILE A 31 4.74 0.11 3.23
CA ILE A 31 3.95 0.83 4.25
C ILE A 31 4.02 0.11 5.60
N ARG A 32 3.84 -1.21 5.60
CA ARG A 32 3.93 -2.05 6.81
C ARG A 32 5.31 -1.96 7.48
N SER A 33 6.40 -1.87 6.69
CA SER A 33 7.76 -1.77 7.24
C SER A 33 8.03 -0.48 8.02
N PHE A 34 7.19 0.55 7.89
CA PHE A 34 7.28 1.78 8.70
C PHE A 34 6.50 1.71 10.01
N GLY A 35 5.81 0.59 10.30
CA GLY A 35 5.01 0.45 11.52
C GLY A 35 3.81 1.38 11.58
N LEU A 36 3.35 1.92 10.44
CA LEU A 36 2.19 2.82 10.35
C LEU A 36 0.85 2.08 10.55
N LEU A 37 0.86 0.74 10.43
CA LEU A 37 -0.32 -0.11 10.50
C LEU A 37 -0.27 -0.96 11.77
N GLY A 38 -1.37 -1.02 12.52
CA GLY A 38 -1.52 -1.95 13.64
C GLY A 38 -1.82 -3.38 13.19
N ASP A 39 -1.74 -4.34 14.12
CA ASP A 39 -1.92 -5.77 13.82
C ASP A 39 -3.32 -6.10 13.25
N LEU A 40 -4.37 -5.49 13.80
CA LEU A 40 -5.74 -5.69 13.30
C LEU A 40 -5.90 -5.20 11.86
N ILE A 41 -5.36 -4.01 11.57
CA ILE A 41 -5.42 -3.40 10.23
C ILE A 41 -4.64 -4.25 9.23
N THR A 42 -3.46 -4.74 9.63
CA THR A 42 -2.62 -5.63 8.82
C THR A 42 -3.38 -6.89 8.42
N LYS A 43 -4.06 -7.56 9.38
CA LYS A 43 -4.88 -8.73 9.10
C LYS A 43 -6.04 -8.44 8.14
N ILE A 44 -6.71 -7.29 8.31
CA ILE A 44 -7.79 -6.86 7.41
C ILE A 44 -7.25 -6.66 5.99
N ILE A 45 -6.11 -5.96 5.84
CA ILE A 45 -5.50 -5.72 4.53
C ILE A 45 -5.05 -7.03 3.88
N ASP A 46 -4.43 -7.95 4.63
CA ASP A 46 -4.02 -9.26 4.11
C ASP A 46 -5.25 -10.05 3.62
N PHE A 47 -6.35 -10.04 4.38
CA PHE A 47 -7.60 -10.69 3.98
C PHE A 47 -8.23 -10.04 2.74
N SER A 48 -8.29 -8.70 2.69
CA SER A 48 -8.77 -7.96 1.52
C SER A 48 -7.92 -8.21 0.28
N PHE A 49 -6.59 -8.31 0.44
CA PHE A 49 -5.68 -8.64 -0.65
C PHE A 49 -5.92 -10.04 -1.19
N CYS A 50 -6.14 -11.03 -0.32
CA CYS A 50 -6.51 -12.37 -0.74
C CYS A 50 -7.81 -12.41 -1.54
N ILE A 51 -8.85 -11.70 -1.09
CA ILE A 51 -10.12 -11.58 -1.84
C ILE A 51 -9.86 -10.92 -3.19
N LEU A 52 -9.16 -9.80 -3.23
CA LEU A 52 -8.86 -9.06 -4.46
C LEU A 52 -8.08 -9.92 -5.46
N ALA A 53 -7.04 -10.62 -5.02
CA ALA A 53 -6.24 -11.51 -5.85
C ALA A 53 -7.08 -12.67 -6.40
N GLY A 54 -7.91 -13.28 -5.56
CA GLY A 54 -8.83 -14.35 -5.97
C GLY A 54 -9.86 -13.86 -6.99
N THR A 55 -10.53 -12.74 -6.72
CA THR A 55 -11.52 -12.14 -7.62
C THR A 55 -10.89 -11.75 -8.97
N MET A 56 -9.74 -11.08 -8.97
CA MET A 56 -9.08 -10.70 -10.22
C MET A 56 -8.66 -11.93 -11.04
N THR A 57 -8.11 -12.95 -10.38
CA THR A 57 -7.75 -14.22 -11.03
C THR A 57 -8.99 -14.87 -11.64
N PHE A 58 -10.08 -14.95 -10.88
CA PHE A 58 -11.34 -15.51 -11.35
C PHE A 58 -11.95 -14.75 -12.53
N VAL A 59 -11.87 -13.42 -12.55
CA VAL A 59 -12.33 -12.60 -13.67
C VAL A 59 -11.54 -12.91 -14.96
N VAL A 60 -10.22 -13.07 -14.86
CA VAL A 60 -9.40 -13.45 -16.02
C VAL A 60 -9.74 -14.87 -16.48
N LEU A 61 -9.97 -15.80 -15.54
CA LEU A 61 -10.45 -17.16 -15.83
C LEU A 61 -11.79 -17.18 -16.57
N LEU A 62 -12.77 -16.41 -16.11
CA LEU A 62 -14.11 -16.36 -16.72
C LEU A 62 -14.04 -15.86 -18.16
N LYS A 63 -13.26 -14.81 -18.41
CA LYS A 63 -13.11 -14.22 -19.75
C LYS A 63 -12.27 -15.09 -20.70
N GLY A 64 -11.23 -15.74 -20.17
CA GLY A 64 -10.27 -16.48 -20.97
C GLY A 64 -10.64 -17.94 -21.18
N ASN A 65 -11.26 -18.58 -20.19
CA ASN A 65 -11.43 -20.04 -20.17
C ASN A 65 -12.84 -20.47 -19.75
N VAL A 66 -13.83 -19.57 -19.80
CA VAL A 66 -15.21 -19.82 -19.34
C VAL A 66 -15.28 -20.31 -17.89
N GLY A 67 -14.27 -19.97 -17.08
CA GLY A 67 -14.18 -20.39 -15.68
C GLY A 67 -13.55 -21.77 -15.44
N ASP A 68 -13.08 -22.47 -16.47
CA ASP A 68 -12.34 -23.73 -16.31
C ASP A 68 -11.03 -23.49 -15.54
N VAL A 69 -10.92 -24.07 -14.34
CA VAL A 69 -9.71 -24.00 -13.54
C VAL A 69 -8.67 -24.97 -14.09
N ARG A 70 -7.57 -24.43 -14.64
CA ARG A 70 -6.48 -25.22 -15.24
C ARG A 70 -5.14 -24.90 -14.60
N PHE A 71 -4.25 -25.89 -14.55
CA PHE A 71 -2.98 -25.76 -13.85
C PHE A 71 -2.07 -24.66 -14.41
N TYR A 72 -2.06 -24.43 -15.73
CA TYR A 72 -1.23 -23.39 -16.35
C TYR A 72 -1.58 -21.98 -15.88
N ILE A 73 -2.80 -21.73 -15.39
CA ILE A 73 -3.21 -20.43 -14.86
C ILE A 73 -2.39 -20.08 -13.62
N PHE A 74 -2.25 -21.04 -12.70
CA PHE A 74 -1.45 -20.87 -11.49
C PHE A 74 0.04 -20.74 -11.82
N ILE A 75 0.54 -21.47 -12.81
CA ILE A 75 1.91 -21.31 -13.32
C ILE A 75 2.12 -19.88 -13.83
N GLY A 76 1.21 -19.37 -14.66
CA GLY A 76 1.30 -18.01 -15.20
C GLY A 76 1.35 -16.96 -14.09
N LEU A 77 0.46 -17.09 -13.09
CA LEU A 77 0.46 -16.22 -11.92
C LEU A 77 1.79 -16.26 -11.15
N ALA A 78 2.27 -17.47 -10.85
CA ALA A 78 3.53 -17.69 -10.14
C ALA A 78 4.73 -17.12 -10.89
N VAL A 79 4.81 -17.38 -12.21
CA VAL A 79 5.85 -16.83 -13.09
C VAL A 79 5.78 -15.30 -13.09
N GLY A 80 4.60 -14.71 -13.19
CA GLY A 80 4.41 -13.27 -13.12
C GLY A 80 4.95 -12.65 -11.82
N ILE A 81 4.60 -13.26 -10.69
CA ILE A 81 5.09 -12.83 -9.37
C ILE A 81 6.62 -12.96 -9.28
N LEU A 82 7.20 -14.08 -9.72
CA LEU A 82 8.65 -14.32 -9.69
C LEU A 82 9.41 -13.34 -10.60
N LEU A 83 8.90 -13.10 -11.81
CA LEU A 83 9.47 -12.12 -12.73
C LEU A 83 9.46 -10.73 -12.12
N TYR A 84 8.31 -10.31 -11.56
CA TYR A 84 8.22 -9.03 -10.88
C TYR A 84 9.23 -8.89 -9.73
N ASN A 85 9.28 -9.91 -8.86
CA ASN A 85 10.16 -9.93 -7.70
C ASN A 85 11.64 -9.84 -8.10
N ARG A 86 12.02 -10.48 -9.20
CA ARG A 86 13.41 -10.49 -9.67
C ARG A 86 13.80 -9.19 -10.39
N LEU A 87 12.90 -8.62 -11.18
CA LEU A 87 13.21 -7.50 -12.08
C LEU A 87 12.87 -6.13 -11.48
N PHE A 88 11.72 -5.97 -10.84
CA PHE A 88 11.15 -4.66 -10.50
C PHE A 88 11.10 -4.38 -9.00
N SER A 89 10.88 -5.40 -8.18
CA SER A 89 10.60 -5.25 -6.74
C SER A 89 11.66 -4.41 -6.00
N LYS A 90 12.96 -4.64 -6.26
CA LYS A 90 14.04 -3.85 -5.63
C LYS A 90 13.92 -2.36 -5.91
N PHE A 91 13.57 -1.98 -7.14
CA PHE A 91 13.42 -0.58 -7.53
C PHE A 91 12.18 0.04 -6.91
N VAL A 92 11.05 -0.67 -6.97
CA VAL A 92 9.77 -0.23 -6.41
C VAL A 92 9.88 -0.03 -4.90
N ILE A 93 10.39 -1.02 -4.16
CA ILE A 93 10.58 -0.91 -2.71
C ILE A 93 11.44 0.31 -2.36
N ARG A 94 12.58 0.48 -3.04
CA ARG A 94 13.50 1.59 -2.76
C ARG A 94 12.83 2.93 -3.02
N TYR A 95 12.15 3.06 -4.16
CA TYR A 95 11.48 4.30 -4.54
C TYR A 95 10.36 4.67 -3.56
N PHE A 96 9.46 3.74 -3.27
CA PHE A 96 8.35 3.97 -2.33
C PHE A 96 8.84 4.24 -0.91
N ARG A 97 9.90 3.56 -0.46
CA ARG A 97 10.52 3.83 0.84
C ARG A 97 11.01 5.28 0.94
N LEU A 98 11.74 5.76 -0.06
CA LEU A 98 12.24 7.14 -0.10
C LEU A 98 11.10 8.16 -0.09
N ILE A 99 10.01 7.89 -0.81
CA ILE A 99 8.82 8.75 -0.81
C ILE A 99 8.19 8.79 0.58
N LEU A 100 7.94 7.63 1.19
CA LEU A 100 7.33 7.58 2.52
C LEU A 100 8.19 8.24 3.59
N GLU A 101 9.52 8.05 3.55
CA GLU A 101 10.44 8.73 4.47
C GLU A 101 10.32 10.25 4.36
N LYS A 102 10.30 10.79 3.13
CA LYS A 102 10.13 12.22 2.90
C LYS A 102 8.79 12.73 3.42
N ILE A 103 7.71 11.99 3.17
CA ILE A 103 6.37 12.34 3.67
C ILE A 103 6.36 12.36 5.21
N ILE A 104 6.91 11.34 5.86
CA ILE A 104 6.96 11.25 7.33
C ILE A 104 7.77 12.41 7.91
N ILE A 105 8.92 12.74 7.33
CA ILE A 105 9.75 13.88 7.77
C ILE A 105 8.98 15.19 7.62
N PHE A 106 8.31 15.39 6.49
CA PHE A 106 7.52 16.58 6.22
C PHE A 106 6.37 16.75 7.21
N ILE A 107 5.61 15.67 7.49
CA ILE A 107 4.55 15.68 8.50
C ILE A 107 5.11 16.03 9.88
N LYS A 108 6.25 15.44 10.27
CA LYS A 108 6.90 15.77 11.56
C LYS A 108 7.32 17.23 11.65
N GLN A 109 7.80 17.82 10.56
CA GLN A 109 8.14 19.25 10.52
C GLN A 109 6.90 20.12 10.73
N ILE A 110 5.79 19.83 10.04
CA ILE A 110 4.52 20.54 10.22
C ILE A 110 4.03 20.43 11.67
N LEU A 111 4.03 19.23 12.26
CA LEU A 111 3.60 19.02 13.64
C LEU A 111 4.45 19.83 14.64
N LYS A 112 5.77 19.90 14.43
CA LYS A 112 6.65 20.74 15.26
C LYS A 112 6.31 22.23 15.16
N LEU A 113 5.99 22.73 13.97
CA LEU A 113 5.57 24.11 13.78
C LEU A 113 4.25 24.40 14.50
N ILE A 114 3.26 23.51 14.36
CA ILE A 114 1.98 23.62 15.06
C ILE A 114 2.19 23.63 16.58
N GLN A 115 3.04 22.74 17.10
CA GLN A 115 3.33 22.66 18.53
C GLN A 115 4.02 23.93 19.06
N LYS A 116 4.96 24.50 18.28
CA LYS A 116 5.61 25.76 18.63
C LYS A 116 4.61 26.91 18.70
N LEU A 117 3.70 26.99 17.72
CA LEU A 117 2.64 28.00 17.70
C LEU A 117 1.69 27.84 18.90
N TYR A 118 1.24 26.62 19.17
CA TYR A 118 0.38 26.32 20.33
C TYR A 118 1.03 26.77 21.65
N ASN A 119 2.31 26.43 21.85
CA ASN A 119 3.05 26.82 23.05
C ASN A 119 3.24 28.34 23.15
N PHE A 120 3.44 29.03 22.03
CA PHE A 120 3.53 30.49 21.99
C PHE A 120 2.22 31.16 22.41
N ILE A 121 1.09 30.73 21.83
CA ILE A 121 -0.24 31.24 22.18
C ILE A 121 -0.55 30.99 23.66
N LYS A 122 -0.27 29.76 24.15
CA LYS A 122 -0.48 29.41 25.56
C LYS A 122 0.30 30.32 26.52
N ARG A 123 1.56 30.63 26.21
CA ARG A 123 2.38 31.57 27.01
C ARG A 123 1.78 32.97 27.03
N GLY A 124 1.32 33.47 25.87
CA GLY A 124 0.66 34.78 25.78
C GLY A 124 -0.62 34.86 26.61
N LEU A 125 -1.45 33.80 26.59
CA LEU A 125 -2.68 33.74 27.39
C LEU A 125 -2.41 33.71 28.90
N VAL A 126 -1.38 32.98 29.35
CA VAL A 126 -0.99 32.95 30.76
C VAL A 126 -0.51 34.32 31.23
N ALA A 127 0.37 34.98 30.47
CA ALA A 127 0.85 36.32 30.80
C ALA A 127 -0.28 37.37 30.83
N PHE A 128 -1.25 37.26 29.93
CA PHE A 128 -2.42 38.14 29.92
C PHE A 128 -3.33 37.90 31.13
N LYS A 129 -3.52 36.64 31.54
CA LYS A 129 -4.30 36.28 32.72
C LYS A 129 -3.69 36.85 34.00
N GLU A 130 -2.37 36.71 34.18
CA GLU A 130 -1.64 37.25 35.33
C GLU A 130 -1.83 38.78 35.42
N LYS A 131 -1.68 39.49 34.30
CA LYS A 131 -1.85 40.94 34.24
C LYS A 131 -3.27 41.41 34.59
N ILE A 132 -4.30 40.65 34.21
CA ILE A 132 -5.69 40.95 34.59
C ILE A 132 -5.92 40.74 36.09
N THR A 133 -5.30 39.72 36.70
CA THR A 133 -5.45 39.46 38.13
C THR A 133 -4.82 40.57 38.97
N GLU A 134 -3.65 41.08 38.58
CA GLU A 134 -3.01 42.23 39.24
C GLU A 134 -3.86 43.51 39.16
N LEU A 135 -4.58 43.73 38.06
CA LEU A 135 -5.47 44.90 37.88
C LEU A 135 -6.77 44.84 38.71
N LYS A 136 -7.14 43.66 39.23
CA LYS A 136 -8.35 43.47 40.06
C LYS A 136 -8.09 43.54 41.57
N THR A 137 -6.84 43.51 41.99
CA THR A 137 -6.37 43.76 43.37
C THR A 137 -6.03 45.21 43.58
#